data_AF-A0A087DRM8-F1
#
_entry.id   AF-A0A087DRM8-F1
#
_cell.length_a   1.000
_cell.length_b   1.000
_cell.length_c   1.000
_cell.angle_alpha   90.00
_cell.angle_beta   90.00
_cell.angle_gamma   90.00
#
_symmetry.space_group_name_H-M   'P 1'
#
loop_
_entity.id
_entity.type
_entity.pdbx_description
1 polymer ?
#
loop_
_entity_poly.entity_id
_entity_poly.type
_entity_poly.pdbx_seq_one_letter_code
_entity_poly.pdbx_strand_id
1 'polypeptide(L)'
;MTYGNINDMASARIRAVMAAQNIPVAKVAEVWHQSVDMASRRINGTVELKLSEIDAFASNTGYKPIDFLADRFEIKMPALADVA
;
A
#
# COMPACT_ATOMS: atom_id res chain seq x y z
N MET A 1 2.40 10.94 -13.81
CA MET A 1 1.47 11.29 -12.71
C MET A 1 2.27 12.12 -11.73
N THR A 2 1.98 13.41 -11.61
CA THR A 2 2.68 14.29 -10.65
C THR A 2 1.86 14.30 -9.37
N TYR A 3 2.43 13.82 -8.27
CA TYR A 3 1.74 13.78 -6.98
C TYR A 3 1.86 15.15 -6.28
N GLY A 4 0.78 15.61 -5.63
CA GLY A 4 0.76 16.90 -4.94
C GLY A 4 1.63 16.92 -3.67
N ASN A 5 1.80 15.77 -3.01
CA ASN A 5 2.71 15.57 -1.89
C ASN A 5 3.12 14.08 -1.76
N ILE A 6 4.05 13.80 -0.84
CA ILE A 6 4.61 12.46 -0.62
C ILE A 6 3.58 11.45 -0.07
N ASN A 7 2.60 11.90 0.72
CA ASN A 7 1.54 11.06 1.28
C ASN A 7 0.56 10.61 0.18
N ASP A 8 0.19 11.51 -0.73
CA ASP A 8 -0.66 11.20 -1.88
C ASP A 8 0.03 10.19 -2.79
N MET A 9 1.34 10.34 -2.98
CA MET A 9 2.16 9.38 -3.73
C MET A 9 2.16 8.00 -3.07
N ALA A 10 2.49 7.93 -1.78
CA ALA A 10 2.53 6.67 -1.04
C ALA A 10 1.16 5.98 -1.01
N SER A 11 0.09 6.71 -0.70
CA SER A 11 -1.27 6.17 -0.65
C SER A 11 -1.74 5.67 -2.02
N ALA A 12 -1.45 6.40 -3.11
CA ALA A 12 -1.76 5.95 -4.46
C ALA A 12 -1.02 4.67 -4.84
N ARG A 13 0.24 4.54 -4.44
CA ARG A 13 1.05 3.34 -4.69
C ARG A 13 0.57 2.15 -3.88
N ILE A 14 0.22 2.34 -2.60
CA ILE A 14 -0.43 1.30 -1.78
C ILE A 14 -1.72 0.82 -2.46
N ARG A 15 -2.59 1.73 -2.92
CA ARG A 15 -3.81 1.37 -3.67
C ARG A 15 -3.50 0.57 -4.94
N ALA A 16 -2.44 0.94 -5.66
CA ALA A 16 -2.02 0.23 -6.86
C ALA A 16 -1.55 -1.21 -6.56
N VAL A 17 -0.78 -1.41 -5.48
CA VAL A 17 -0.39 -2.76 -5.02
C VAL A 17 -1.62 -3.55 -4.60
N MET A 18 -2.54 -2.95 -3.85
CA MET A 18 -3.76 -3.61 -3.42
C MET A 18 -4.58 -4.12 -4.61
N ALA A 19 -4.74 -3.29 -5.65
CA ALA A 19 -5.44 -3.68 -6.87
C ALA A 19 -4.69 -4.80 -7.61
N ALA A 20 -3.36 -4.70 -7.76
CA ALA A 20 -2.56 -5.68 -8.48
C ALA A 20 -2.48 -7.05 -7.78
N GLN A 21 -2.50 -7.07 -6.45
CA GLN A 21 -2.39 -8.27 -5.63
C GLN A 21 -3.73 -8.74 -5.03
N ASN A 22 -4.86 -8.13 -5.44
CA ASN A 22 -6.20 -8.40 -4.90
C ASN A 22 -6.28 -8.35 -3.37
N ILE A 23 -5.60 -7.38 -2.75
CA ILE A 23 -5.59 -7.22 -1.29
C ILE A 23 -6.80 -6.40 -0.85
N PRO A 24 -7.73 -6.95 -0.06
CA PRO A 24 -8.87 -6.19 0.45
C PRO A 24 -8.45 -5.22 1.57
N VAL A 25 -9.19 -4.11 1.72
CA VAL A 25 -8.96 -3.12 2.80
C VAL A 25 -8.97 -3.77 4.18
N ALA A 26 -9.84 -4.76 4.41
CA ALA A 26 -9.89 -5.50 5.66
C ALA A 26 -8.55 -6.16 6.02
N LYS A 27 -7.82 -6.70 5.03
CA LYS A 27 -6.53 -7.31 5.27
C LYS A 27 -5.47 -6.28 5.67
N VAL A 28 -5.51 -5.10 5.05
CA VAL A 28 -4.62 -4.00 5.42
C VAL A 28 -4.93 -3.49 6.84
N ALA A 29 -6.21 -3.41 7.20
CA ALA A 29 -6.65 -3.01 8.53
C ALA A 29 -6.14 -3.97 9.63
N GLU A 30 -6.16 -5.28 9.37
CA GLU A 30 -5.56 -6.29 10.24
C GLU A 30 -4.06 -6.03 10.45
N VAL A 31 -3.32 -5.84 9.36
CA VAL A 31 -1.85 -5.62 9.38
C VAL A 31 -1.48 -4.31 10.10
N TRP A 32 -2.32 -3.28 9.98
CA TRP A 32 -2.10 -2.00 10.66
C TRP A 32 -2.64 -1.94 12.09
N HIS A 33 -3.32 -3.00 12.55
CA HIS A 33 -4.02 -3.03 13.84
C HIS A 33 -4.99 -1.85 14.01
N GLN A 34 -5.77 -1.58 12.97
CA GLN A 34 -6.73 -0.48 12.89
C GLN A 34 -8.12 -0.96 12.51
N SER A 35 -9.13 -0.10 12.73
CA SER A 35 -10.45 -0.34 12.14
C SER A 35 -10.39 -0.24 10.61
N VAL A 36 -11.29 -0.96 9.94
CA VAL A 36 -11.43 -0.91 8.47
C VAL A 36 -11.69 0.53 7.98
N ASP A 37 -12.47 1.31 8.71
CA ASP A 37 -12.73 2.72 8.40
C ASP A 37 -11.45 3.58 8.46
N MET A 38 -10.65 3.45 9.52
CA MET A 38 -9.40 4.22 9.64
C MET A 38 -8.38 3.82 8.56
N ALA A 39 -8.23 2.51 8.32
CA ALA A 39 -7.37 2.02 7.24
C ALA A 39 -7.82 2.54 5.87
N SER A 40 -9.14 2.52 5.60
CA SER A 40 -9.72 3.06 4.35
C SER A 40 -9.40 4.54 4.17
N ARG A 41 -9.60 5.37 5.21
CA ARG A 41 -9.29 6.81 5.15
C ARG A 41 -7.82 7.09 4.86
N ARG A 42 -6.91 6.29 5.43
CA ARG A 42 -5.46 6.38 5.19
C ARG A 42 -5.10 5.93 3.78
N ILE A 43 -5.61 4.78 3.35
CA ILE A 43 -5.44 4.26 2.00
C ILE A 43 -5.92 5.26 0.97
N ASN A 44 -7.00 6.01 1.23
CA ASN A 44 -7.56 7.02 0.34
C ASN A 44 -6.88 8.40 0.45
N GLY A 45 -5.92 8.58 1.36
CA GLY A 45 -5.21 9.85 1.57
C GLY A 45 -5.99 10.92 2.35
N THR A 46 -7.19 10.61 2.86
CA THR A 46 -7.97 11.54 3.71
C THR A 46 -7.35 11.71 5.10
N VAL A 47 -6.60 10.70 5.55
CA VAL A 47 -5.78 10.74 6.76
C VAL A 47 -4.35 10.41 6.34
N GLU A 48 -3.37 11.15 6.84
CA GLU A 48 -1.96 10.91 6.51
C GLU A 48 -1.48 9.54 6.99
N LEU A 49 -0.69 8.86 6.16
CA LEU A 49 -0.02 7.60 6.48
C LEU A 49 1.11 7.83 7.49
N LYS A 50 1.23 6.91 8.45
CA LYS A 50 2.40 6.81 9.32
C LYS A 50 3.45 5.95 8.63
N LEU A 51 4.72 6.22 8.92
CA LEU A 51 5.83 5.39 8.43
C LEU A 51 5.69 3.92 8.85
N SER A 52 5.15 3.65 10.05
CA SER A 52 4.87 2.29 10.52
C SER A 52 3.83 1.55 9.67
N GLU A 53 2.89 2.26 9.06
CA GLU A 53 1.85 1.66 8.21
C GLU A 53 2.43 1.30 6.84
N ILE A 54 3.29 2.17 6.29
CA ILE A 54 4.04 1.91 5.07
C ILE A 54 4.96 0.70 5.27
N ASP A 55 5.67 0.65 6.40
CA ASP A 55 6.57 -0.45 6.74
C ASP A 55 5.85 -1.80 6.89
N ALA A 56 4.75 -1.80 7.65
CA ALA A 56 3.92 -2.99 7.84
C ALA A 56 3.32 -3.48 6.51
N PHE A 57 2.84 -2.58 5.66
CA PHE A 57 2.29 -2.94 4.36
C PHE A 57 3.36 -3.52 3.43
N ALA A 58 4.52 -2.87 3.34
CA ALA A 58 5.63 -3.30 2.50
C ALA A 58 6.11 -4.71 2.86
N SER A 59 6.29 -4.96 4.16
CA SER A 59 6.73 -6.25 4.72
C SER A 59 5.79 -7.41 4.38
N ASN A 60 4.51 -7.13 4.12
CA ASN A 60 3.49 -8.13 3.79
C ASN A 60 3.19 -8.26 2.29
N THR A 61 3.85 -7.48 1.43
CA THR A 61 3.56 -7.41 -0.01
C THR A 61 4.78 -7.63 -0.91
N GLY A 62 5.94 -7.95 -0.31
CA GLY A 62 7.20 -8.17 -1.02
C GLY A 62 7.88 -6.88 -1.51
N TYR A 63 7.52 -5.74 -0.91
CA TYR A 63 8.13 -4.45 -1.19
C TYR A 63 9.02 -4.02 -0.03
N LYS A 64 9.90 -3.06 -0.29
CA LYS A 64 10.60 -2.32 0.76
C LYS A 64 9.83 -1.02 1.05
N PRO A 65 9.87 -0.50 2.29
CA PRO A 65 9.17 0.75 2.62
C PRO A 65 9.58 1.92 1.70
N ILE A 66 10.87 1.96 1.32
CA ILE A 66 11.42 2.98 0.43
C ILE A 66 10.82 2.94 -0.97
N ASP A 67 10.33 1.79 -1.45
CA ASP A 67 9.74 1.68 -2.79
C ASP A 67 8.51 2.59 -2.91
N PHE A 68 7.73 2.75 -1.83
CA PHE A 68 6.55 3.62 -1.80
C PHE A 68 6.89 5.11 -1.78
N LEU A 69 8.13 5.47 -1.44
CA LEU A 69 8.59 6.85 -1.30
C LEU A 69 9.58 7.29 -2.39
N ALA A 70 10.13 6.35 -3.16
CA ALA A 70 11.13 6.60 -4.18
C ALA A 70 10.57 7.35 -5.41
N ASP A 71 11.44 7.97 -6.21
CA ASP A 71 11.03 8.66 -7.45
C ASP A 71 10.41 7.71 -8.48
N ARG A 72 10.85 6.44 -8.47
CA ARG A 72 10.33 5.39 -9.34
C ARG A 72 9.62 4.33 -8.51
N PHE A 73 8.52 3.82 -9.04
CA PHE A 73 7.74 2.76 -8.42
C PHE A 73 7.28 1.78 -9.48
N GLU A 74 7.55 0.50 -9.26
CA GLU A 74 7.20 -0.60 -10.16
C GLU A 74 6.24 -1.54 -9.45
N ILE A 75 5.13 -1.87 -10.11
CA ILE A 75 4.17 -2.84 -9.58
C ILE A 75 4.72 -4.24 -9.81
N LYS A 76 5.09 -4.90 -8.72
CA LYS A 76 5.34 -6.35 -8.66
C LYS A 76 4.00 -7.07 -8.73
N MET A 77 3.74 -7.73 -9.85
CA MET A 77 2.64 -8.70 -9.91
C MET A 77 2.93 -9.81 -8.89
N PRO A 78 1.91 -10.35 -8.22
CA PRO A 78 2.11 -11.60 -7.50
C PRO A 78 2.69 -12.58 -8.51
N ALA A 79 3.77 -13.30 -8.14
CA ALA A 79 4.27 -14.37 -8.99
C ALA A 79 3.05 -15.20 -9.38
N LEU A 80 2.78 -15.31 -10.68
CA LEU A 80 1.73 -16.19 -11.20
C LEU A 80 1.88 -17.48 -10.42
N ALA A 81 0.96 -17.73 -9.49
CA ALA A 81 0.95 -19.00 -8.80
C ALA A 81 0.86 -20.01 -9.94
N ASP A 82 1.88 -20.85 -10.08
CA ASP A 82 1.88 -21.99 -10.98
C ASP A 82 0.56 -22.74 -10.76
N VAL A 83 -0.44 -22.42 -11.57
CA VAL A 83 -1.67 -23.18 -11.68
C VAL A 83 -1.33 -24.30 -12.62
N ALA A 84 -1.02 -25.43 -11.98
CA ALA A 84 -0.84 -26.76 -12.55
C ALA A 84 -1.98 -27.15 -13.51
#